data_AF-A0A351NTI9-F1
#
_entry.id   AF-A0A351NTI9-F1
#
_cell.length_a   1.000
_cell.length_b   1.000
_cell.length_c   1.000
_cell.angle_alpha   90.00
_cell.angle_beta   90.00
_cell.angle_gamma   90.00
#
_symmetry.space_group_name_H-M   'P 1'
#
loop_
_entity.id
_entity.type
_entity.pdbx_description
1 polymer ?
#
loop_
_entity_poly.entity_id
_entity_poly.type
_entity_poly.pdbx_seq_one_letter_code
_entity_poly.pdbx_strand_id
1 'polypeptide(L)'
;MSELGTGTDNVLNVGEVIDFNSTVADYGLNSFGNNSHSVVADPTDASNTVVAVIKGNETWAGTTVARGSVVYPLTATETGMTVRVWSLEAGITVRLKLEESTDDSHSVETDAVTSLAGEWETLTFDFSKHAEGTAAMDPSYVYDTLSIFLNYGSAGSAETYYFDDIKFIGAIPAPAPDAGSELVSNGDFQTGITGWEGGAAVANNLTSYFAVAETTSGEVYEVNLSQTMTLVPDTEYTVSFSAKSSIERTMIAGLGLYHDPWTNVGEDVSLTTEWQTYELVQVTTKDGAGFGDEESRILFDMGGSQGGQVWIDNVSVTNTDGEELVKNGDFQSGITDWEGGAAVADNLTSYFAVTETVSGEVYEVNLSQTMTLVPDTEYTVIFSAKSSIDRTMIAGLGLYHDPWTNVGEDVSLTTEWQTYELVQTTTKDGVGFGDAESRILFDMGGSQGGQVWIDNVSVK
;
A
#
# COMPACT_ATOMS: atom_id res chain seq x y z
N MET A 1 -2.72 31.33 -23.19
CA MET A 1 -2.88 30.23 -22.23
C MET A 1 -4.29 29.73 -22.40
N SER A 2 -4.47 28.41 -22.47
CA SER A 2 -5.79 27.80 -22.44
C SER A 2 -6.45 28.10 -21.10
N GLU A 3 -7.68 28.59 -21.14
CA GLU A 3 -8.48 28.82 -19.94
C GLU A 3 -8.94 27.49 -19.29
N LEU A 4 -8.81 26.38 -20.01
CA LEU A 4 -9.18 25.04 -19.53
C LEU A 4 -8.09 24.37 -18.69
N GLY A 5 -6.90 24.99 -18.57
CA GLY A 5 -5.80 24.45 -17.76
C GLY A 5 -4.67 23.78 -18.54
N THR A 6 -4.77 23.65 -19.87
CA THR A 6 -3.76 23.01 -20.76
C THR A 6 -2.61 23.93 -21.17
N GLY A 7 -2.22 24.87 -20.31
CA GLY A 7 -1.07 25.74 -20.55
C GLY A 7 -1.14 26.52 -21.88
N THR A 8 -0.21 26.27 -22.81
CA THR A 8 -0.07 27.06 -24.05
C THR A 8 -0.81 26.52 -25.27
N ASP A 9 -1.25 25.27 -25.24
CA ASP A 9 -1.95 24.61 -26.35
C ASP A 9 -3.20 23.87 -25.85
N ASN A 10 -3.69 22.89 -26.60
CA ASN A 10 -4.88 22.10 -26.25
C ASN A 10 -4.53 20.68 -25.74
N VAL A 11 -3.26 20.37 -25.50
CA VAL A 11 -2.82 19.08 -24.97
C VAL A 11 -2.68 19.23 -23.45
N LEU A 12 -3.25 18.29 -22.68
CA LEU A 12 -3.04 18.26 -21.23
C LEU A 12 -1.69 17.61 -20.92
N ASN A 13 -0.66 18.42 -20.69
CA ASN A 13 0.70 17.96 -20.41
C ASN A 13 0.90 17.64 -18.93
N VAL A 14 1.98 16.91 -18.61
CA VAL A 14 2.39 16.67 -17.21
C VAL A 14 2.64 18.01 -16.51
N GLY A 15 2.04 18.17 -15.32
CA GLY A 15 2.11 19.40 -14.53
C GLY A 15 1.00 20.42 -14.84
N GLU A 16 0.16 20.17 -15.83
CA GLU A 16 -1.05 20.93 -16.12
C GLU A 16 -2.28 20.31 -15.46
N VAL A 17 -3.33 21.10 -15.23
CA VAL A 17 -4.52 20.69 -14.47
C VAL A 17 -5.78 21.38 -14.95
N ILE A 18 -6.86 20.60 -15.09
CA ILE A 18 -8.21 21.15 -15.22
C ILE A 18 -8.82 21.21 -13.81
N ASP A 19 -8.90 22.41 -13.24
CA ASP A 19 -9.21 22.68 -11.81
C ASP A 19 -10.53 23.45 -11.59
N PHE A 20 -11.31 23.66 -12.66
CA PHE A 20 -12.60 24.35 -12.67
C PHE A 20 -12.64 25.78 -12.10
N ASN A 21 -11.50 26.39 -11.75
CA ASN A 21 -11.40 27.68 -11.07
C ASN A 21 -11.57 28.90 -11.99
N SER A 22 -11.48 28.72 -13.30
CA SER A 22 -11.64 29.84 -14.24
C SER A 22 -13.11 30.20 -14.42
N THR A 23 -13.46 31.44 -14.05
CA THR A 23 -14.82 31.99 -14.23
C THR A 23 -15.18 32.32 -15.69
N VAL A 24 -14.21 32.22 -16.61
CA VAL A 24 -14.39 32.56 -18.04
C VAL A 24 -14.20 31.36 -18.97
N ALA A 25 -13.67 30.24 -18.46
CA ALA A 25 -13.53 29.02 -19.22
C ALA A 25 -14.89 28.36 -19.49
N ASP A 26 -15.06 27.82 -20.70
CA ASP A 26 -16.13 26.89 -21.00
C ASP A 26 -15.59 25.46 -20.94
N TYR A 27 -15.81 24.80 -19.81
CA TYR A 27 -15.37 23.42 -19.58
C TYR A 27 -16.18 22.38 -20.38
N GLY A 28 -17.17 22.80 -21.18
CA GLY A 28 -17.93 21.92 -22.07
C GLY A 28 -18.66 20.79 -21.34
N LEU A 29 -19.05 21.01 -20.08
CA LEU A 29 -19.66 19.98 -19.24
C LEU A 29 -21.00 19.50 -19.82
N ASN A 30 -21.15 18.19 -19.96
CA ASN A 30 -22.37 17.59 -20.49
C ASN A 30 -22.74 16.31 -19.73
N SER A 31 -23.85 16.32 -19.00
CA SER A 31 -24.31 15.14 -18.25
C SER A 31 -25.32 14.32 -19.04
N PHE A 32 -25.26 13.00 -18.88
CA PHE A 32 -26.14 12.03 -19.53
C PHE A 32 -26.59 10.94 -18.54
N GLY A 33 -27.54 10.07 -18.95
CA GLY A 33 -28.11 9.05 -18.05
C GLY A 33 -28.90 9.63 -16.87
N ASN A 34 -29.53 10.79 -17.08
CA ASN A 34 -30.21 11.60 -16.06
C ASN A 34 -29.29 12.15 -14.95
N ASN A 35 -27.96 12.16 -15.15
CA ASN A 35 -27.07 12.97 -14.32
C ASN A 35 -27.37 14.46 -14.51
N SER A 36 -27.06 15.23 -13.48
CA SER A 36 -26.94 16.69 -13.60
C SER A 36 -25.64 17.16 -12.95
N HIS A 37 -25.01 18.16 -13.55
CA HIS A 37 -23.78 18.76 -13.02
C HIS A 37 -23.99 20.24 -12.69
N SER A 38 -23.12 20.77 -11.84
CA SER A 38 -22.95 22.20 -11.62
C SER A 38 -21.54 22.47 -11.11
N VAL A 39 -20.94 23.58 -11.54
CA VAL A 39 -19.72 24.09 -10.90
C VAL A 39 -20.12 24.86 -9.64
N VAL A 40 -19.61 24.45 -8.49
CA VAL A 40 -19.93 25.02 -7.17
C VAL A 40 -18.66 25.29 -6.38
N ALA A 41 -18.74 26.06 -5.30
CA ALA A 41 -17.63 26.14 -4.34
C ALA A 41 -17.39 24.76 -3.70
N ASP A 42 -16.13 24.40 -3.51
CA ASP A 42 -15.76 23.16 -2.80
C ASP A 42 -16.40 23.18 -1.39
N PRO A 43 -17.16 22.13 -1.00
CA PRO A 43 -17.78 22.04 0.32
C PRO A 43 -16.81 22.14 1.50
N THR A 44 -15.53 21.81 1.28
CA THR A 44 -14.47 21.80 2.29
C THR A 44 -13.50 22.98 2.17
N ASP A 45 -13.45 23.64 1.01
CA ASP A 45 -12.62 24.83 0.75
C ASP A 45 -13.34 25.84 -0.16
N ALA A 46 -14.06 26.78 0.44
CA ALA A 46 -14.82 27.77 -0.34
C ALA A 46 -13.97 28.70 -1.25
N SER A 47 -12.63 28.63 -1.20
CA SER A 47 -11.75 29.33 -2.14
C SER A 47 -11.51 28.59 -3.46
N ASN A 48 -11.86 27.30 -3.51
CA ASN A 48 -11.79 26.44 -4.68
C ASN A 48 -13.19 26.22 -5.28
N THR A 49 -13.26 25.90 -6.57
CA THR A 49 -14.50 25.46 -7.22
C THR A 49 -14.36 24.08 -7.83
N VAL A 50 -15.41 23.28 -7.73
CA VAL A 50 -15.42 21.87 -8.13
C VAL A 50 -16.67 21.55 -8.94
N VAL A 51 -16.67 20.43 -9.66
CA VAL A 51 -17.87 19.94 -10.32
C VAL A 51 -18.66 19.06 -9.35
N ALA A 52 -19.84 19.52 -8.95
CA ALA A 52 -20.84 18.69 -8.27
C ALA A 52 -21.67 17.93 -9.30
N VAL A 53 -21.83 16.63 -9.10
CA VAL A 53 -22.69 15.75 -9.90
C VAL A 53 -23.76 15.13 -9.02
N ILE A 54 -25.02 15.37 -9.36
CA ILE A 54 -26.15 14.64 -8.81
C ILE A 54 -26.38 13.42 -9.70
N LYS A 55 -26.18 12.23 -9.15
CA LYS A 55 -26.23 10.96 -9.87
C LYS A 55 -27.66 10.62 -10.31
N GLY A 56 -27.77 10.31 -11.60
CA GLY A 56 -28.97 9.85 -12.26
C GLY A 56 -29.26 8.38 -11.99
N ASN A 57 -30.45 7.96 -12.42
CA ASN A 57 -30.98 6.62 -12.18
C ASN A 57 -30.46 5.54 -13.14
N GLU A 58 -29.65 5.88 -14.14
CA GLU A 58 -29.00 4.92 -15.03
C GLU A 58 -27.68 4.41 -14.40
N THR A 59 -27.39 3.12 -14.55
CA THR A 59 -26.13 2.49 -14.04
C THR A 59 -24.87 3.00 -14.75
N TRP A 60 -25.05 3.64 -15.89
CA TRP A 60 -24.01 4.19 -16.76
C TRP A 60 -24.08 5.73 -16.85
N ALA A 61 -24.77 6.39 -15.93
CA ALA A 61 -24.88 7.84 -15.94
C ALA A 61 -23.50 8.52 -15.69
N GLY A 62 -23.12 9.46 -16.56
CA GLY A 62 -21.83 10.14 -16.49
C GLY A 62 -21.90 11.63 -16.85
N THR A 63 -20.73 12.29 -16.82
CA THR A 63 -20.56 13.68 -17.23
C THR A 63 -19.31 13.77 -18.11
N THR A 64 -19.46 14.31 -19.31
CA THR A 64 -18.37 14.61 -20.26
C THR A 64 -17.75 15.97 -19.95
N VAL A 65 -16.42 16.07 -20.11
CA VAL A 65 -15.62 17.28 -19.90
C VAL A 65 -14.85 17.61 -21.19
N ALA A 66 -14.92 18.88 -21.59
CA ALA A 66 -14.08 19.50 -22.64
C ALA A 66 -14.00 18.73 -23.98
N ARG A 67 -15.12 18.12 -24.42
CA ARG A 67 -15.22 17.35 -25.67
C ARG A 67 -14.62 18.09 -26.89
N GLY A 68 -13.64 17.47 -27.54
CA GLY A 68 -12.93 18.01 -28.70
C GLY A 68 -12.08 19.25 -28.44
N SER A 69 -11.94 19.66 -27.18
CA SER A 69 -11.25 20.90 -26.77
C SER A 69 -9.93 20.63 -26.04
N VAL A 70 -9.79 19.46 -25.41
CA VAL A 70 -8.57 19.02 -24.72
C VAL A 70 -8.15 17.67 -25.26
N VAL A 71 -6.88 17.52 -25.63
CA VAL A 71 -6.25 16.25 -26.02
C VAL A 71 -5.54 15.64 -24.82
N TYR A 72 -5.79 14.37 -24.57
CA TYR A 72 -5.16 13.57 -23.51
C TYR A 72 -4.06 12.71 -24.15
N PRO A 73 -2.77 13.02 -23.94
CA PRO A 73 -1.68 12.49 -24.76
C PRO A 73 -1.22 11.11 -24.30
N LEU A 74 -2.12 10.11 -24.33
CA LEU A 74 -1.76 8.73 -23.98
C LEU A 74 -0.72 8.18 -24.97
N THR A 75 0.31 7.51 -24.44
CA THR A 75 1.30 6.76 -25.24
C THR A 75 1.43 5.34 -24.71
N ALA A 76 2.19 4.49 -25.40
CA ALA A 76 2.42 3.10 -24.97
C ALA A 76 3.05 2.98 -23.57
N THR A 77 3.75 4.02 -23.10
CA THR A 77 4.42 4.06 -21.79
C THR A 77 3.87 5.13 -20.85
N GLU A 78 2.98 5.99 -21.34
CA GLU A 78 2.38 7.08 -20.58
C GLU A 78 0.86 6.95 -20.59
N THR A 79 0.34 6.16 -19.64
CA THR A 79 -1.06 5.73 -19.59
C THR A 79 -1.84 6.31 -18.41
N GLY A 80 -1.21 7.21 -17.63
CA GLY A 80 -1.70 7.62 -16.34
C GLY A 80 -2.46 8.93 -16.32
N MET A 81 -3.60 8.93 -15.62
CA MET A 81 -4.33 10.12 -15.26
C MET A 81 -4.75 10.08 -13.79
N THR A 82 -4.97 11.25 -13.19
CA THR A 82 -5.58 11.36 -11.86
C THR A 82 -6.78 12.28 -11.88
N VAL A 83 -7.74 11.99 -11.00
CA VAL A 83 -8.88 12.88 -10.70
C VAL A 83 -9.08 12.91 -9.20
N ARG A 84 -9.26 14.10 -8.63
CA ARG A 84 -9.64 14.23 -7.22
C ARG A 84 -11.16 14.05 -7.12
N VAL A 85 -11.61 13.12 -6.29
CA VAL A 85 -13.01 12.74 -6.14
C VAL A 85 -13.43 12.80 -4.68
N TRP A 86 -14.68 13.19 -4.43
CA TRP A 86 -15.33 13.09 -3.14
C TRP A 86 -16.63 12.30 -3.27
N SER A 87 -16.82 11.33 -2.39
CA SER A 87 -18.03 10.53 -2.25
C SER A 87 -18.41 10.41 -0.78
N LEU A 88 -19.71 10.23 -0.49
CA LEU A 88 -20.17 9.97 0.87
C LEU A 88 -19.80 8.55 1.34
N GLU A 89 -19.63 7.63 0.40
CA GLU A 89 -19.34 6.21 0.62
C GLU A 89 -17.98 5.87 0.00
N ALA A 90 -17.20 5.04 0.71
CA ALA A 90 -16.05 4.34 0.13
C ALA A 90 -16.54 3.11 -0.67
N GLY A 91 -15.64 2.50 -1.45
CA GLY A 91 -15.92 1.30 -2.23
C GLY A 91 -16.76 1.52 -3.50
N ILE A 92 -17.03 2.76 -3.92
CA ILE A 92 -17.73 3.02 -5.19
C ILE A 92 -16.76 2.91 -6.37
N THR A 93 -17.23 2.33 -7.48
CA THR A 93 -16.48 2.32 -8.73
C THR A 93 -16.62 3.67 -9.42
N VAL A 94 -15.51 4.35 -9.67
CA VAL A 94 -15.43 5.50 -10.57
C VAL A 94 -14.82 5.02 -11.87
N ARG A 95 -15.56 5.18 -12.97
CA ARG A 95 -15.05 4.87 -14.31
C ARG A 95 -14.61 6.16 -14.99
N LEU A 96 -13.44 6.13 -15.62
CA LEU A 96 -12.97 7.17 -16.51
C LEU A 96 -12.93 6.62 -17.94
N LYS A 97 -13.52 7.35 -18.88
CA LYS A 97 -13.52 7.04 -20.31
C LYS A 97 -12.82 8.14 -21.08
N LEU A 98 -11.96 7.74 -22.01
CA LEU A 98 -11.44 8.59 -23.06
C LEU A 98 -11.96 8.12 -24.42
N GLU A 99 -12.31 9.07 -25.29
CA GLU A 99 -12.78 8.80 -26.65
C GLU A 99 -12.34 9.88 -27.65
N GLU A 100 -12.40 9.55 -28.94
CA GLU A 100 -12.25 10.51 -30.03
C GLU A 100 -13.61 11.17 -30.35
N SER A 101 -13.66 12.49 -30.33
CA SER A 101 -14.90 13.26 -30.52
C SER A 101 -15.53 13.07 -31.90
N THR A 102 -14.75 12.62 -32.87
CA THR A 102 -15.14 12.33 -34.25
C THR A 102 -15.46 10.87 -34.54
N ASP A 103 -15.07 9.93 -33.67
CA ASP A 103 -15.33 8.49 -33.81
C ASP A 103 -15.47 7.83 -32.42
N ASP A 104 -16.70 7.54 -32.00
CA ASP A 104 -16.98 6.98 -30.68
C ASP A 104 -16.56 5.50 -30.53
N SER A 105 -16.18 4.84 -31.63
CA SER A 105 -15.59 3.50 -31.59
C SER A 105 -14.12 3.52 -31.15
N HIS A 106 -13.46 4.68 -31.25
CA HIS A 106 -12.13 4.91 -30.70
C HIS A 106 -12.25 5.36 -29.25
N SER A 107 -12.28 4.40 -28.34
CA SER A 107 -12.40 4.67 -26.90
C SER A 107 -11.61 3.69 -26.06
N VAL A 108 -11.37 4.10 -24.81
CA VAL A 108 -10.86 3.24 -23.74
C VAL A 108 -11.46 3.69 -22.42
N GLU A 109 -11.76 2.74 -21.56
CA GLU A 109 -12.29 2.94 -20.22
C GLU A 109 -11.37 2.27 -19.21
N THR A 110 -11.22 2.86 -18.04
CA THR A 110 -10.55 2.23 -16.90
C THR A 110 -11.28 2.61 -15.62
N ASP A 111 -11.15 1.77 -14.59
CA ASP A 111 -11.86 1.88 -13.32
C ASP A 111 -10.88 2.18 -12.19
N ALA A 112 -11.32 3.00 -11.24
CA ALA A 112 -10.71 3.15 -9.93
C ALA A 112 -11.80 3.03 -8.86
N VAL A 113 -11.44 2.58 -7.65
CA VAL A 113 -12.38 2.43 -6.54
C VAL A 113 -12.00 3.41 -5.44
N THR A 114 -12.98 4.13 -4.92
CA THR A 114 -12.79 5.04 -3.78
C THR A 114 -12.43 4.26 -2.52
N SER A 115 -11.46 4.74 -1.75
CA SER A 115 -11.05 4.15 -0.47
C SER A 115 -11.57 4.93 0.74
N LEU A 116 -11.94 6.20 0.55
CA LEU A 116 -12.37 7.09 1.64
C LEU A 116 -13.86 7.40 1.56
N ALA A 117 -14.51 7.54 2.72
CA ALA A 117 -15.93 7.88 2.83
C ALA A 117 -16.08 9.28 3.44
N GLY A 118 -16.76 10.19 2.75
CA GLY A 118 -17.00 11.56 3.20
C GLY A 118 -15.78 12.47 3.10
N GLU A 119 -14.73 12.06 2.40
CA GLU A 119 -13.48 12.78 2.26
C GLU A 119 -13.04 12.88 0.78
N TRP A 120 -12.15 13.84 0.50
CA TRP A 120 -11.54 13.97 -0.82
C TRP A 120 -10.37 13.01 -0.94
N GLU A 121 -10.30 12.26 -2.03
CA GLU A 121 -9.14 11.45 -2.39
C GLU A 121 -8.75 11.68 -3.85
N THR A 122 -7.50 11.39 -4.20
CA THR A 122 -7.03 11.42 -5.60
C THR A 122 -7.00 10.01 -6.15
N LEU A 123 -7.89 9.71 -7.09
CA LEU A 123 -7.94 8.42 -7.77
C LEU A 123 -6.97 8.43 -8.94
N THR A 124 -6.23 7.33 -9.10
CA THR A 124 -5.33 7.10 -10.24
C THR A 124 -5.98 6.14 -11.22
N PHE A 125 -5.96 6.49 -12.51
CA PHE A 125 -6.55 5.75 -13.61
C PHE A 125 -5.45 5.31 -14.59
N ASP A 126 -5.32 4.00 -14.77
CA ASP A 126 -4.34 3.37 -15.65
C ASP A 126 -5.00 2.83 -16.92
N PHE A 127 -4.86 3.57 -18.01
CA PHE A 127 -5.45 3.18 -19.30
C PHE A 127 -4.78 1.97 -19.98
N SER A 128 -3.65 1.47 -19.44
CA SER A 128 -3.14 0.15 -19.85
C SER A 128 -4.01 -0.99 -19.32
N LYS A 129 -4.73 -0.76 -18.22
CA LYS A 129 -5.70 -1.66 -17.58
C LYS A 129 -7.12 -1.26 -17.94
N HIS A 130 -7.50 -1.53 -19.19
CA HIS A 130 -8.86 -1.24 -19.64
C HIS A 130 -9.91 -2.05 -18.86
N ALA A 131 -11.09 -1.46 -18.69
CA ALA A 131 -12.20 -2.06 -17.97
C ALA A 131 -12.72 -3.32 -18.67
N GLU A 132 -13.19 -4.30 -17.89
CA GLU A 132 -13.68 -5.56 -18.45
C GLU A 132 -14.82 -5.32 -19.46
N GLY A 133 -14.70 -5.95 -20.62
CA GLY A 133 -15.70 -5.86 -21.69
C GLY A 133 -15.59 -4.61 -22.56
N THR A 134 -14.56 -3.78 -22.39
CA THR A 134 -14.30 -2.62 -23.25
C THR A 134 -13.06 -2.79 -24.12
N ALA A 135 -12.79 -1.82 -25.01
CA ALA A 135 -11.63 -1.87 -25.90
C ALA A 135 -10.33 -1.52 -25.16
N ALA A 136 -9.23 -2.19 -25.51
CA ALA A 136 -7.90 -1.81 -25.04
C ALA A 136 -7.47 -0.46 -25.62
N MET A 137 -6.63 0.28 -24.89
CA MET A 137 -6.05 1.54 -25.38
C MET A 137 -5.25 1.33 -26.67
N ASP A 138 -5.45 2.23 -27.64
CA ASP A 138 -4.68 2.29 -28.87
C ASP A 138 -4.00 3.67 -28.97
N PRO A 139 -2.67 3.75 -28.90
CA PRO A 139 -1.94 5.02 -28.92
C PRO A 139 -1.96 5.72 -30.29
N SER A 140 -2.57 5.11 -31.32
CA SER A 140 -2.78 5.75 -32.62
C SER A 140 -4.06 6.61 -32.66
N TYR A 141 -4.96 6.46 -31.67
CA TYR A 141 -6.18 7.25 -31.58
C TYR A 141 -5.91 8.63 -30.95
N VAL A 142 -6.76 9.60 -31.30
CA VAL A 142 -6.72 10.94 -30.69
C VAL A 142 -7.80 11.01 -29.63
N TYR A 143 -7.41 10.78 -28.38
CA TYR A 143 -8.30 10.93 -27.23
C TYR A 143 -8.47 12.42 -26.91
N ASP A 144 -9.64 12.98 -27.22
CA ASP A 144 -9.94 14.41 -27.05
C ASP A 144 -11.24 14.67 -26.28
N THR A 145 -11.78 13.62 -25.66
CA THR A 145 -13.05 13.65 -24.93
C THR A 145 -12.92 12.77 -23.69
N LEU A 146 -13.19 13.36 -22.52
CA LEU A 146 -13.19 12.64 -21.24
C LEU A 146 -14.61 12.56 -20.70
N SER A 147 -15.02 11.39 -20.23
CA SER A 147 -16.26 11.21 -19.46
C SER A 147 -15.97 10.48 -18.15
N ILE A 148 -16.51 11.01 -17.06
CA ILE A 148 -16.41 10.41 -15.72
C ILE A 148 -17.78 9.86 -15.29
N PHE A 149 -17.78 8.66 -14.71
CA PHE A 149 -18.97 7.96 -14.24
C PHE A 149 -18.79 7.65 -12.75
N LEU A 150 -19.48 8.40 -11.91
CA LEU A 150 -19.39 8.27 -10.45
C LEU A 150 -20.37 7.19 -9.99
N ASN A 151 -19.87 6.20 -9.24
CA ASN A 151 -20.61 4.99 -8.83
C ASN A 151 -21.16 4.21 -10.05
N TYR A 152 -20.26 3.90 -10.98
CA TYR A 152 -20.53 3.13 -12.20
C TYR A 152 -21.05 1.72 -11.85
N GLY A 153 -22.03 1.24 -12.61
CA GLY A 153 -22.70 -0.05 -12.36
C GLY A 153 -23.89 0.07 -11.41
N SER A 154 -24.00 1.16 -10.65
CA SER A 154 -25.08 1.40 -9.70
C SER A 154 -26.07 2.45 -10.22
N ALA A 155 -27.37 2.15 -10.10
CA ALA A 155 -28.42 3.14 -10.30
C ALA A 155 -28.43 4.11 -9.12
N GLY A 156 -28.39 5.42 -9.39
CA GLY A 156 -28.40 6.43 -8.32
C GLY A 156 -29.79 6.74 -7.80
N SER A 157 -29.85 7.24 -6.57
CA SER A 157 -31.03 7.80 -5.92
C SER A 157 -30.86 9.30 -5.60
N ALA A 158 -30.16 10.01 -6.49
CA ALA A 158 -29.80 11.44 -6.40
C ALA A 158 -28.71 11.75 -5.35
N GLU A 159 -27.76 10.81 -5.17
CA GLU A 159 -26.53 11.06 -4.42
C GLU A 159 -25.71 12.16 -5.10
N THR A 160 -25.00 12.95 -4.30
CA THR A 160 -24.10 14.00 -4.80
C THR A 160 -22.66 13.54 -4.65
N TYR A 161 -21.92 13.60 -5.75
CA TYR A 161 -20.49 13.37 -5.82
C TYR A 161 -19.80 14.65 -6.29
N TYR A 162 -18.52 14.80 -5.98
CA TYR A 162 -17.73 15.91 -6.50
C TYR A 162 -16.47 15.39 -7.18
N PHE A 163 -16.01 16.10 -8.21
CA PHE A 163 -14.71 15.86 -8.79
C PHE A 163 -14.01 17.18 -9.16
N ASP A 164 -12.69 17.13 -9.15
CA ASP A 164 -11.79 18.25 -9.43
C ASP A 164 -10.41 17.72 -9.88
N ASP A 165 -9.48 18.62 -10.22
CA ASP A 165 -8.06 18.35 -10.46
C ASP A 165 -7.81 17.21 -11.47
N ILE A 166 -8.35 17.31 -12.68
CA ILE A 166 -8.07 16.33 -13.74
C ILE A 166 -6.66 16.58 -14.27
N LYS A 167 -5.78 15.58 -14.17
CA LYS A 167 -4.38 15.67 -14.58
C LYS A 167 -3.98 14.47 -15.43
N PHE A 168 -3.15 14.73 -16.44
CA PHE A 168 -2.33 13.71 -17.06
C PHE A 168 -1.01 13.64 -16.30
N ILE A 169 -0.61 12.43 -15.88
CA ILE A 169 0.60 12.23 -15.07
C ILE A 169 1.73 11.54 -15.84
N GLY A 170 1.52 11.24 -17.13
CA GLY A 170 2.51 10.54 -17.94
C GLY A 170 2.46 9.03 -17.68
N ALA A 171 3.62 8.44 -17.40
CA ALA A 171 3.68 7.06 -16.92
C ALA A 171 2.89 6.93 -15.62
N ILE A 172 2.14 5.83 -15.47
CA ILE A 172 1.64 5.44 -14.16
C ILE A 172 2.86 5.30 -13.26
N PRO A 173 2.97 6.08 -12.17
CA PRO A 173 3.95 5.81 -11.14
C PRO A 173 3.79 4.34 -10.79
N ALA A 174 4.89 3.59 -10.73
CA ALA A 174 4.82 2.26 -10.15
C ALA A 174 4.02 2.41 -8.85
N PRO A 175 3.00 1.56 -8.60
CA PRO A 175 2.28 1.62 -7.34
C PRO A 175 3.34 1.76 -6.26
N ALA A 176 3.17 2.75 -5.37
CA ALA A 176 3.90 2.69 -4.12
C ALA A 176 3.69 1.25 -3.65
N PRO A 177 4.77 0.47 -3.45
CA PRO A 177 4.61 -0.96 -3.25
C PRO A 177 3.58 -1.15 -2.16
N ASP A 178 2.67 -2.10 -2.41
CA ASP A 178 1.53 -2.38 -1.54
C ASP A 178 2.00 -2.32 -0.08
N ALA A 179 1.18 -1.72 0.78
CA ALA A 179 1.48 -1.52 2.19
C ALA A 179 1.53 -2.86 2.96
N GLY A 180 2.44 -3.75 2.60
CA GLY A 180 3.28 -4.41 3.60
C GLY A 180 4.21 -3.33 4.15
N SER A 181 3.73 -2.61 5.18
CA SER A 181 4.37 -1.50 5.89
C SER A 181 5.64 -0.96 5.22
N GLU A 182 5.52 0.03 4.33
CA GLU A 182 6.67 0.78 3.81
C GLU A 182 7.58 1.17 4.98
N LEU A 183 8.83 0.72 4.93
CA LEU A 183 9.82 0.94 5.98
C LEU A 183 10.62 2.22 5.75
N VAL A 184 10.66 2.73 4.52
CA VAL A 184 11.41 3.92 4.15
C VAL A 184 10.57 5.18 4.33
N SER A 185 11.11 6.15 5.04
CA SER A 185 10.57 7.51 5.11
C SER A 185 11.36 8.46 4.20
N ASN A 186 10.66 9.36 3.52
CA ASN A 186 11.28 10.37 2.64
C ASN A 186 12.18 9.74 1.55
N GLY A 187 11.74 8.62 0.96
CA GLY A 187 12.45 7.93 -0.12
C GLY A 187 12.43 8.66 -1.47
N ASP A 188 11.53 9.61 -1.63
CA ASP A 188 11.42 10.55 -2.77
C ASP A 188 12.24 11.84 -2.58
N PHE A 189 12.95 11.95 -1.45
CA PHE A 189 13.80 13.06 -1.05
C PHE A 189 13.13 14.45 -1.12
N GLN A 190 11.79 14.55 -1.03
CA GLN A 190 11.08 15.83 -1.08
C GLN A 190 11.38 16.71 0.13
N THR A 191 11.77 16.09 1.25
CA THR A 191 12.22 16.79 2.47
C THR A 191 13.76 16.77 2.63
N GLY A 192 14.47 16.62 1.50
CA GLY A 192 15.93 16.56 1.47
C GLY A 192 16.45 15.24 2.03
N ILE A 193 17.49 15.30 2.88
CA ILE A 193 18.09 14.12 3.52
C ILE A 193 17.51 13.85 4.93
N THR A 194 16.33 14.38 5.24
CA THR A 194 15.69 14.11 6.54
C THR A 194 15.46 12.62 6.70
N GLY A 195 15.91 12.05 7.82
CA GLY A 195 15.84 10.61 8.08
C GLY A 195 16.89 9.76 7.34
N TRP A 196 17.74 10.37 6.52
CA TRP A 196 18.82 9.68 5.82
C TRP A 196 20.18 10.02 6.43
N GLU A 197 21.03 9.01 6.52
CA GLU A 197 22.40 9.10 7.02
C GLU A 197 23.39 8.77 5.88
N GLY A 198 24.61 9.32 5.94
CA GLY A 198 25.62 9.03 4.94
C GLY A 198 27.02 9.42 5.39
N GLY A 199 28.01 8.59 5.08
CA GLY A 199 29.44 8.92 5.21
C GLY A 199 29.92 9.81 4.06
N ALA A 200 30.78 10.80 4.34
CA ALA A 200 31.49 11.72 3.41
C ALA A 200 30.72 12.40 2.25
N ALA A 201 29.47 12.05 1.98
CA ALA A 201 28.64 12.57 0.91
C ALA A 201 28.04 13.91 1.34
N VAL A 202 28.68 15.00 0.91
CA VAL A 202 28.07 16.33 1.01
C VAL A 202 27.16 16.50 -0.22
N ALA A 203 25.84 16.35 -0.01
CA ALA A 203 24.85 16.58 -1.05
C ALA A 203 24.93 18.02 -1.58
N ASN A 204 25.35 18.19 -2.84
CA ASN A 204 25.28 19.46 -3.54
C ASN A 204 24.12 19.39 -4.54
N ASN A 205 23.05 20.13 -4.21
CA ASN A 205 21.79 20.32 -4.94
C ASN A 205 20.71 19.26 -4.71
N LEU A 206 19.82 19.54 -3.76
CA LEU A 206 18.59 18.79 -3.47
C LEU A 206 17.40 19.51 -4.11
N THR A 207 16.88 18.95 -5.19
CA THR A 207 15.58 19.29 -5.78
C THR A 207 14.98 17.97 -6.24
N SER A 208 14.31 17.24 -5.34
CA SER A 208 13.57 15.98 -5.58
C SER A 208 14.35 14.67 -5.83
N TYR A 209 15.62 14.55 -5.43
CA TYR A 209 16.39 13.29 -5.44
C TYR A 209 17.69 13.43 -4.64
N PHE A 210 18.32 12.32 -4.24
CA PHE A 210 19.66 12.31 -3.67
C PHE A 210 20.74 12.35 -4.76
N ALA A 211 21.83 13.10 -4.52
CA ALA A 211 22.96 13.20 -5.43
C ALA A 211 24.30 13.30 -4.68
N VAL A 212 25.29 12.51 -5.10
CA VAL A 212 26.67 12.57 -4.62
C VAL A 212 27.65 12.77 -5.78
N ALA A 213 28.49 13.79 -5.67
CA ALA A 213 29.39 14.19 -6.76
C ALA A 213 30.77 13.53 -6.71
N GLU A 214 31.27 13.23 -5.51
CA GLU A 214 32.58 12.61 -5.28
C GLU A 214 32.35 11.24 -4.65
N THR A 215 32.60 10.19 -5.43
CA THR A 215 32.39 8.81 -4.98
C THR A 215 33.69 8.00 -4.98
N THR A 216 34.84 8.64 -5.23
CA THR A 216 36.12 7.95 -5.16
C THR A 216 36.57 7.80 -3.72
N SER A 217 36.82 6.58 -3.28
CA SER A 217 37.25 6.27 -1.92
C SER A 217 38.11 4.99 -1.88
N GLY A 218 38.71 4.69 -0.73
CA GLY A 218 39.51 3.48 -0.54
C GLY A 218 38.64 2.23 -0.55
N GLU A 219 37.48 2.31 0.09
CA GLU A 219 36.51 1.22 0.24
C GLU A 219 35.12 1.65 -0.22
N VAL A 220 34.32 0.69 -0.72
CA VAL A 220 32.98 0.97 -1.30
C VAL A 220 31.99 1.58 -0.31
N TYR A 221 32.11 1.25 0.97
CA TYR A 221 31.23 1.75 2.03
C TYR A 221 31.64 3.12 2.60
N GLU A 222 32.77 3.70 2.18
CA GLU A 222 33.23 5.01 2.71
C GLU A 222 32.38 6.19 2.19
N VAL A 223 31.74 6.02 1.02
CA VAL A 223 30.74 6.94 0.48
C VAL A 223 29.44 6.17 0.41
N ASN A 224 28.52 6.48 1.32
CA ASN A 224 27.29 5.72 1.49
C ASN A 224 26.08 6.63 1.74
N LEU A 225 24.91 6.03 1.54
CA LEU A 225 23.61 6.53 1.97
C LEU A 225 22.87 5.37 2.64
N SER A 226 22.26 5.63 3.79
CA SER A 226 21.48 4.62 4.53
C SER A 226 20.37 5.26 5.33
N GLN A 227 19.34 4.48 5.66
CA GLN A 227 18.32 4.83 6.64
C GLN A 227 18.10 3.63 7.56
N THR A 228 18.09 3.89 8.87
CA THR A 228 17.82 2.86 9.87
C THR A 228 16.35 2.45 9.83
N MET A 229 16.09 1.16 9.97
CA MET A 229 14.75 0.55 9.97
C MET A 229 14.78 -0.75 10.77
N THR A 230 13.61 -1.21 11.21
CA THR A 230 13.49 -2.54 11.80
C THR A 230 13.42 -3.59 10.70
N LEU A 231 14.34 -4.56 10.73
CA LEU A 231 14.26 -5.77 9.90
C LEU A 231 14.01 -6.98 10.79
N VAL A 232 13.25 -7.95 10.28
CA VAL A 232 13.01 -9.22 10.94
C VAL A 232 13.98 -10.26 10.35
N PRO A 233 14.65 -11.08 11.16
CA PRO A 233 15.49 -12.18 10.67
C PRO A 233 14.71 -13.19 9.82
N ASP A 234 15.36 -13.72 8.77
CA ASP A 234 14.79 -14.74 7.89
C ASP A 234 13.50 -14.31 7.16
N THR A 235 13.36 -13.01 6.89
CA THR A 235 12.19 -12.41 6.24
C THR A 235 12.56 -11.88 4.85
N GLU A 236 11.65 -12.06 3.89
CA GLU A 236 11.78 -11.53 2.53
C GLU A 236 11.27 -10.09 2.46
N TYR A 237 12.06 -9.24 1.82
CA TYR A 237 11.73 -7.84 1.57
C TYR A 237 11.88 -7.53 0.10
N THR A 238 11.04 -6.62 -0.40
CA THR A 238 11.22 -6.01 -1.71
C THR A 238 11.83 -4.62 -1.52
N VAL A 239 13.04 -4.44 -2.04
CA VAL A 239 13.73 -3.14 -2.09
C VAL A 239 13.58 -2.59 -3.51
N SER A 240 12.97 -1.42 -3.66
CA SER A 240 12.89 -0.73 -4.95
C SER A 240 13.49 0.67 -4.88
N PHE A 241 14.14 1.10 -5.96
CA PHE A 241 14.70 2.44 -6.08
C PHE A 241 14.99 2.82 -7.53
N SER A 242 15.00 4.11 -7.83
CA SER A 242 15.53 4.65 -9.06
C SER A 242 16.98 5.09 -8.86
N ALA A 243 17.87 4.81 -9.81
CA ALA A 243 19.24 5.30 -9.77
C ALA A 243 19.83 5.55 -11.17
N LYS A 244 20.84 6.41 -11.22
CA LYS A 244 21.73 6.59 -12.38
C LYS A 244 23.12 7.08 -11.95
N SER A 245 24.07 7.07 -12.87
CA SER A 245 25.42 7.58 -12.65
C SER A 245 25.91 8.43 -13.82
N SER A 246 26.96 9.25 -13.63
CA SER A 246 27.53 10.05 -14.73
C SER A 246 28.35 9.21 -15.71
N ILE A 247 28.64 7.97 -15.34
CA ILE A 247 29.34 6.94 -16.12
C ILE A 247 28.70 5.57 -15.83
N GLU A 248 28.89 4.59 -16.71
CA GLU A 248 28.57 3.20 -16.37
C GLU A 248 29.48 2.72 -15.22
N ARG A 249 28.86 2.20 -14.15
CA ARG A 249 29.57 1.81 -12.93
C ARG A 249 28.71 0.89 -12.06
N THR A 250 29.26 0.38 -10.97
CA THR A 250 28.51 -0.36 -9.96
C THR A 250 28.40 0.41 -8.65
N MET A 251 27.37 0.10 -7.88
CA MET A 251 27.22 0.41 -6.46
C MET A 251 26.66 -0.83 -5.76
N ILE A 252 26.78 -0.93 -4.43
CA ILE A 252 26.12 -2.00 -3.67
C ILE A 252 24.84 -1.43 -3.07
N ALA A 253 23.73 -2.16 -3.21
CA ALA A 253 22.44 -1.80 -2.59
C ALA A 253 21.82 -2.99 -1.86
N GLY A 254 21.18 -2.75 -0.73
CA GLY A 254 20.36 -3.77 -0.06
C GLY A 254 20.21 -3.58 1.44
N LEU A 255 19.84 -4.65 2.12
CA LEU A 255 19.50 -4.64 3.54
C LEU A 255 20.64 -5.16 4.43
N GLY A 256 20.76 -4.62 5.64
CA GLY A 256 21.80 -5.02 6.60
C GLY A 256 21.65 -4.47 8.00
N LEU A 257 22.48 -4.93 8.92
CA LEU A 257 22.62 -4.38 10.27
C LEU A 257 23.34 -3.03 10.22
N TYR A 258 22.97 -2.12 11.12
CA TYR A 258 23.63 -0.82 11.35
C TYR A 258 24.51 -0.82 12.62
N HIS A 259 25.01 -1.99 13.01
CA HIS A 259 26.01 -2.18 14.05
C HIS A 259 26.84 -3.44 13.77
N ASP A 260 27.91 -3.65 14.54
CA ASP A 260 28.71 -4.89 14.49
C ASP A 260 27.80 -6.11 14.72
N PRO A 261 27.84 -7.16 13.87
CA PRO A 261 28.88 -7.50 12.90
C PRO A 261 28.71 -6.94 11.46
N TRP A 262 27.77 -6.02 11.23
CA TRP A 262 27.47 -5.40 9.92
C TRP A 262 27.03 -6.41 8.84
N THR A 263 26.40 -7.52 9.27
CA THR A 263 25.80 -8.51 8.37
C THR A 263 24.82 -7.83 7.43
N ASN A 264 24.93 -8.11 6.14
CA ASN A 264 24.07 -7.53 5.11
C ASN A 264 23.96 -8.46 3.90
N VAL A 265 22.93 -8.26 3.09
CA VAL A 265 22.67 -8.96 1.83
C VAL A 265 22.76 -8.00 0.64
N GLY A 266 23.62 -6.98 0.73
CA GLY A 266 23.82 -6.03 -0.36
C GLY A 266 24.30 -6.72 -1.65
N GLU A 267 23.77 -6.27 -2.78
CA GLU A 267 24.07 -6.80 -4.11
C GLU A 267 24.68 -5.72 -5.02
N ASP A 268 25.50 -6.15 -6.00
CA ASP A 268 26.06 -5.26 -7.01
C ASP A 268 24.99 -4.80 -8.00
N VAL A 269 24.75 -3.49 -8.07
CA VAL A 269 23.81 -2.85 -8.98
C VAL A 269 24.58 -2.10 -10.06
N SER A 270 24.34 -2.45 -11.32
CA SER A 270 24.98 -1.82 -12.48
C SER A 270 24.19 -0.58 -12.91
N LEU A 271 24.79 0.59 -12.72
CA LEU A 271 24.24 1.89 -13.10
C LEU A 271 24.64 2.29 -14.52
N THR A 272 23.72 2.93 -15.23
CA THR A 272 23.98 3.57 -16.52
C THR A 272 23.86 5.09 -16.42
N THR A 273 24.01 5.81 -17.55
CA THR A 273 23.86 7.27 -17.60
C THR A 273 22.41 7.76 -17.57
N GLU A 274 21.46 6.84 -17.77
CA GLU A 274 20.03 7.11 -17.74
C GLU A 274 19.42 6.63 -16.42
N TRP A 275 18.32 7.25 -15.99
CA TRP A 275 17.55 6.76 -14.86
C TRP A 275 16.99 5.37 -15.15
N GLN A 276 17.21 4.46 -14.21
CA GLN A 276 16.63 3.13 -14.23
C GLN A 276 16.03 2.84 -12.87
N THR A 277 14.94 2.07 -12.86
CA THR A 277 14.38 1.50 -11.65
C THR A 277 14.93 0.11 -11.45
N TYR A 278 15.33 -0.17 -10.21
CA TYR A 278 15.85 -1.45 -9.76
C TYR A 278 14.93 -1.99 -8.69
N GLU A 279 14.80 -3.31 -8.67
CA GLU A 279 14.05 -4.06 -7.68
C GLU A 279 14.92 -5.24 -7.23
N LEU A 280 15.12 -5.36 -5.92
CA LEU A 280 15.86 -6.42 -5.28
C LEU A 280 14.93 -7.13 -4.30
N VAL A 281 14.72 -8.43 -4.51
CA VAL A 281 14.03 -9.28 -3.54
C VAL A 281 15.08 -9.90 -2.64
N GLN A 282 15.08 -9.51 -1.36
CA GLN A 282 16.14 -9.84 -0.42
C GLN A 282 15.58 -10.52 0.82
N VAL A 283 16.12 -11.70 1.12
CA VAL A 283 15.84 -12.39 2.38
C VAL A 283 16.93 -12.01 3.38
N THR A 284 16.55 -11.61 4.59
CA THR A 284 17.46 -11.25 5.68
C THR A 284 18.12 -12.48 6.34
N THR A 285 18.63 -13.38 5.50
CA THR A 285 19.40 -14.57 5.87
C THR A 285 20.76 -14.50 5.20
N LYS A 286 21.84 -14.66 5.97
CA LYS A 286 23.21 -14.79 5.42
C LYS A 286 23.89 -16.03 5.98
N ASP A 287 24.48 -16.82 5.09
CA ASP A 287 25.20 -18.06 5.44
C ASP A 287 24.37 -19.04 6.30
N GLY A 288 23.04 -19.05 6.11
CA GLY A 288 22.11 -19.93 6.82
C GLY A 288 21.69 -19.44 8.21
N ALA A 289 21.96 -18.17 8.55
CA ALA A 289 21.46 -17.52 9.76
C ALA A 289 20.72 -16.22 9.42
N GLY A 290 19.53 -16.04 10.00
CA GLY A 290 18.78 -14.80 9.94
C GLY A 290 19.49 -13.65 10.65
N PHE A 291 19.32 -12.43 10.15
CA PHE A 291 19.76 -11.19 10.79
C PHE A 291 18.67 -10.12 10.67
N GLY A 292 18.60 -9.19 11.61
CA GLY A 292 17.58 -8.15 11.61
C GLY A 292 17.17 -7.79 13.03
N ASP A 293 17.04 -6.50 13.29
CA ASP A 293 16.62 -5.89 14.54
C ASP A 293 16.20 -4.43 14.30
N GLU A 294 15.89 -3.70 15.38
CA GLU A 294 15.54 -2.27 15.35
C GLU A 294 16.68 -1.36 14.85
N GLU A 295 17.93 -1.83 14.90
CA GLU A 295 19.12 -1.10 14.45
C GLU A 295 19.62 -1.66 13.10
N SER A 296 18.71 -2.07 12.24
CA SER A 296 18.99 -2.49 10.86
C SER A 296 18.84 -1.31 9.87
N ARG A 297 19.13 -1.52 8.58
CA ARG A 297 19.14 -0.45 7.57
C ARG A 297 18.93 -0.93 6.14
N ILE A 298 18.42 -0.02 5.31
CA ILE A 298 18.72 0.03 3.87
C ILE A 298 20.08 0.70 3.66
N LEU A 299 20.90 0.18 2.74
CA LEU A 299 22.21 0.74 2.41
C LEU A 299 22.42 0.89 0.91
N PHE A 300 23.10 1.96 0.54
CA PHE A 300 23.66 2.24 -0.79
C PHE A 300 25.12 2.61 -0.63
N ASP A 301 26.03 1.69 -0.95
CA ASP A 301 27.48 1.91 -0.90
C ASP A 301 27.99 2.27 -2.30
N MET A 302 28.42 3.52 -2.44
CA MET A 302 28.74 4.15 -3.72
C MET A 302 30.24 4.46 -3.87
N GLY A 303 31.06 4.12 -2.89
CA GLY A 303 32.50 4.38 -2.88
C GLY A 303 33.32 3.56 -3.89
N GLY A 304 34.64 3.55 -3.69
CA GLY A 304 35.59 2.74 -4.46
C GLY A 304 36.31 3.51 -5.57
N SER A 305 36.99 2.79 -6.46
CA SER A 305 37.90 3.41 -7.45
C SER A 305 37.25 3.87 -8.75
N GLN A 306 35.97 3.53 -8.99
CA GLN A 306 35.27 3.83 -10.25
C GLN A 306 35.01 5.34 -10.44
N GLY A 307 34.71 6.06 -9.35
CA GLY A 307 34.34 7.48 -9.39
C GLY A 307 32.98 7.72 -10.08
N GLY A 308 32.81 8.91 -10.64
CA GLY A 308 31.54 9.37 -11.21
C GLY A 308 30.59 9.93 -10.16
N GLN A 309 29.53 10.59 -10.62
CA GLN A 309 28.44 11.08 -9.77
C GLN A 309 27.33 10.02 -9.73
N VAL A 310 26.64 9.89 -8.60
CA VAL A 310 25.50 8.97 -8.44
C VAL A 310 24.27 9.74 -7.98
N TRP A 311 23.13 9.37 -8.56
CA TRP A 311 21.82 9.88 -8.18
C TRP A 311 20.91 8.71 -7.79
N ILE A 312 20.14 8.89 -6.73
CA ILE A 312 19.19 7.91 -6.19
C ILE A 312 17.88 8.65 -5.90
N ASP A 313 16.76 8.01 -6.19
CA ASP A 313 15.42 8.54 -5.96
C ASP A 313 14.41 7.39 -5.76
N ASN A 314 13.21 7.71 -5.31
CA ASN A 314 12.08 6.78 -5.15
C ASN A 314 12.44 5.50 -4.39
N VAL A 315 13.17 5.63 -3.28
CA VAL A 315 13.58 4.47 -2.47
C VAL A 315 12.40 3.95 -1.66
N SER A 316 12.23 2.64 -1.67
CA SER A 316 11.20 1.94 -0.94
C SER A 316 11.71 0.58 -0.45
N VAL A 317 11.27 0.20 0.75
CA VAL A 317 11.47 -1.16 1.28
C VAL A 317 10.15 -1.62 1.88
N THR A 318 9.58 -2.67 1.31
CA THR A 318 8.38 -3.32 1.84
C THR A 318 8.70 -4.74 2.28
N ASN A 319 8.01 -5.18 3.32
CA ASN A 319 7.96 -6.59 3.65
C ASN A 319 6.88 -7.25 2.77
N THR A 320 7.15 -8.45 2.26
CA THR A 320 6.13 -9.26 1.58
C THR A 320 5.13 -9.87 2.55
N ASP A 321 5.46 -9.97 3.83
CA ASP A 321 4.50 -10.29 4.87
C ASP A 321 3.74 -9.00 5.23
N GLY A 322 2.41 -9.01 5.11
CA GLY A 322 1.52 -7.86 5.36
C GLY A 322 1.72 -7.14 6.71
N GLU A 323 0.95 -6.07 6.93
CA GLU A 323 0.99 -5.30 8.18
C GLU A 323 0.78 -6.23 9.40
N GLU A 324 1.71 -6.21 10.36
CA GLU A 324 1.53 -6.93 11.61
C GLU A 324 0.36 -6.34 12.40
N LEU A 325 -0.70 -7.14 12.55
CA LEU A 325 -1.93 -6.75 13.23
C LEU A 325 -1.87 -7.01 14.73
N VAL A 326 -0.98 -7.89 15.20
CA VAL A 326 -0.87 -8.26 16.62
C VAL A 326 0.03 -7.29 17.37
N LYS A 327 -0.47 -6.80 18.51
CA LYS A 327 0.30 -6.01 19.48
C LYS A 327 0.71 -6.90 20.65
N ASN A 328 1.96 -6.74 21.11
CA ASN A 328 2.47 -7.45 22.28
C ASN A 328 2.30 -8.98 22.17
N GLY A 329 2.57 -9.55 20.99
CA GLY A 329 2.46 -10.98 20.72
C GLY A 329 3.58 -11.83 21.36
N ASP A 330 4.66 -11.19 21.81
CA ASP A 330 5.76 -11.76 22.60
C ASP A 330 5.51 -11.71 24.13
N PHE A 331 4.37 -11.14 24.52
CA PHE A 331 3.92 -10.96 25.90
C PHE A 331 4.93 -10.27 26.83
N GLN A 332 5.89 -9.50 26.31
CA GLN A 332 6.87 -8.79 27.16
C GLN A 332 6.20 -7.69 28.00
N SER A 333 5.05 -7.18 27.53
CA SER A 333 4.21 -6.23 28.25
C SER A 333 3.03 -6.90 28.97
N GLY A 334 3.13 -8.18 29.33
CA GLY A 334 2.03 -8.91 29.96
C GLY A 334 0.87 -9.17 29.02
N ILE A 335 -0.34 -9.03 29.53
CA ILE A 335 -1.59 -9.15 28.77
C ILE A 335 -2.09 -7.77 28.29
N THR A 336 -1.19 -6.80 28.14
CA THR A 336 -1.57 -5.52 27.54
C THR A 336 -2.10 -5.79 26.13
N ASP A 337 -3.26 -5.21 25.80
CA ASP A 337 -4.00 -5.40 24.55
C ASP A 337 -4.54 -6.82 24.28
N TRP A 338 -4.44 -7.74 25.26
CA TRP A 338 -5.01 -9.08 25.17
C TRP A 338 -6.23 -9.24 26.08
N GLU A 339 -7.29 -9.86 25.56
CA GLU A 339 -8.53 -10.17 26.26
C GLU A 339 -8.74 -11.69 26.42
N GLY A 340 -9.48 -12.10 27.45
CA GLY A 340 -9.82 -13.51 27.70
C GLY A 340 -8.93 -14.22 28.73
N GLY A 341 -9.54 -15.15 29.48
CA GLY A 341 -8.86 -16.08 30.40
C GLY A 341 -8.14 -15.45 31.61
N ALA A 342 -7.89 -16.24 32.65
CA ALA A 342 -7.05 -15.80 33.77
C ALA A 342 -5.60 -16.25 33.52
N ALA A 343 -4.76 -15.32 33.03
CA ALA A 343 -3.33 -15.56 32.92
C ALA A 343 -2.69 -15.78 34.31
N VAL A 344 -1.70 -16.67 34.38
CA VAL A 344 -0.91 -16.85 35.61
C VAL A 344 0.06 -15.68 35.76
N ALA A 345 -0.16 -14.84 36.78
CA ALA A 345 0.59 -13.60 37.00
C ALA A 345 2.12 -13.76 37.04
N ASP A 346 2.62 -14.93 37.45
CA ASP A 346 4.05 -15.20 37.62
C ASP A 346 4.81 -15.44 36.29
N ASN A 347 4.11 -15.54 35.14
CA ASN A 347 4.71 -15.87 33.84
C ASN A 347 4.50 -14.81 32.75
N LEU A 348 3.85 -13.68 33.07
CA LEU A 348 3.42 -12.65 32.13
C LEU A 348 4.55 -11.79 31.51
N THR A 349 5.82 -12.08 31.75
CA THR A 349 6.92 -11.28 31.18
C THR A 349 7.75 -12.06 30.16
N SER A 350 7.20 -13.15 29.64
CA SER A 350 7.89 -13.98 28.64
C SER A 350 6.97 -14.79 27.73
N TYR A 351 5.73 -15.09 28.16
CA TYR A 351 4.73 -15.82 27.37
C TYR A 351 3.38 -15.75 28.08
N PHE A 352 2.29 -16.05 27.36
CA PHE A 352 1.00 -16.30 27.98
C PHE A 352 0.94 -17.72 28.57
N ALA A 353 0.32 -17.87 29.75
CA ALA A 353 0.10 -19.16 30.38
C ALA A 353 -1.24 -19.23 31.12
N VAL A 354 -1.99 -20.30 30.89
CA VAL A 354 -3.24 -20.60 31.62
C VAL A 354 -3.15 -22.00 32.25
N THR A 355 -3.45 -22.08 33.54
CA THR A 355 -3.28 -23.33 34.32
C THR A 355 -4.52 -24.22 34.33
N GLU A 356 -5.71 -23.63 34.41
CA GLU A 356 -6.97 -24.35 34.45
C GLU A 356 -7.73 -24.12 33.15
N THR A 357 -7.79 -25.16 32.33
CA THR A 357 -8.49 -25.11 31.04
C THR A 357 -9.68 -26.05 30.98
N VAL A 358 -10.04 -26.69 32.09
CA VAL A 358 -11.20 -27.58 32.12
C VAL A 358 -12.45 -26.73 32.13
N SER A 359 -13.28 -26.88 31.12
CA SER A 359 -14.52 -26.12 30.96
C SER A 359 -15.58 -26.93 30.22
N GLY A 360 -16.82 -26.45 30.20
CA GLY A 360 -17.92 -27.08 29.49
C GLY A 360 -17.74 -26.97 27.97
N GLU A 361 -17.30 -25.79 27.53
CA GLU A 361 -17.12 -25.46 26.11
C GLU A 361 -15.70 -24.93 25.85
N VAL A 362 -15.18 -25.13 24.64
CA VAL A 362 -13.80 -24.80 24.27
C VAL A 362 -13.49 -23.30 24.33
N TYR A 363 -14.48 -22.44 24.07
CA TYR A 363 -14.33 -20.98 24.09
C TYR A 363 -14.45 -20.36 25.49
N GLU A 364 -14.82 -21.13 26.53
CA GLU A 364 -14.94 -20.60 27.90
C GLU A 364 -13.60 -20.22 28.52
N VAL A 365 -12.51 -20.85 28.06
CA VAL A 365 -11.13 -20.48 28.39
C VAL A 365 -10.46 -20.08 27.10
N ASN A 366 -10.36 -18.77 26.86
CA ASN A 366 -9.83 -18.23 25.62
C ASN A 366 -8.77 -17.14 25.88
N LEU A 367 -8.03 -16.83 24.83
CA LEU A 367 -7.19 -15.65 24.69
C LEU A 367 -7.49 -15.05 23.31
N SER A 368 -7.66 -13.74 23.22
CA SER A 368 -7.95 -13.05 21.98
C SER A 368 -7.43 -11.61 21.99
N GLN A 369 -7.22 -11.04 20.81
CA GLN A 369 -6.94 -9.62 20.64
C GLN A 369 -7.75 -9.12 19.46
N THR A 370 -8.41 -7.98 19.63
CA THR A 370 -9.20 -7.35 18.56
C THR A 370 -8.29 -6.69 17.55
N MET A 371 -8.62 -6.83 16.27
CA MET A 371 -7.90 -6.27 15.14
C MET A 371 -8.86 -6.02 13.98
N THR A 372 -8.46 -5.17 13.03
CA THR A 372 -9.24 -5.00 11.80
C THR A 372 -8.91 -6.12 10.82
N LEU A 373 -9.92 -6.86 10.39
CA LEU A 373 -9.79 -7.82 9.29
C LEU A 373 -10.64 -7.37 8.10
N VAL A 374 -10.18 -7.64 6.89
CA VAL A 374 -10.91 -7.36 5.66
C VAL A 374 -11.62 -8.64 5.20
N PRO A 375 -12.90 -8.59 4.80
CA PRO A 375 -13.60 -9.74 4.22
C PRO A 375 -12.87 -10.34 3.00
N ASP A 376 -12.94 -11.66 2.84
CA ASP A 376 -12.38 -12.39 1.68
C ASP A 376 -10.88 -12.16 1.47
N THR A 377 -10.14 -11.90 2.55
CA THR A 377 -8.70 -11.61 2.54
C THR A 377 -7.93 -12.76 3.20
N GLU A 378 -6.81 -13.15 2.60
CA GLU A 378 -5.90 -14.15 3.15
C GLU A 378 -4.94 -13.50 4.14
N TYR A 379 -4.78 -14.12 5.30
CA TYR A 379 -3.86 -13.73 6.36
C TYR A 379 -2.98 -14.91 6.76
N THR A 380 -1.77 -14.62 7.20
CA THR A 380 -0.86 -15.60 7.79
C THR A 380 -0.83 -15.41 9.31
N VAL A 381 -1.28 -16.43 10.05
CA VAL A 381 -1.26 -16.46 11.51
C VAL A 381 -0.11 -17.33 11.98
N ILE A 382 0.83 -16.76 12.72
CA ILE A 382 1.98 -17.50 13.30
C ILE A 382 1.92 -17.40 14.81
N PHE A 383 2.17 -18.51 15.50
CA PHE A 383 2.35 -18.51 16.96
C PHE A 383 3.15 -19.73 17.43
N SER A 384 3.80 -19.59 18.58
CA SER A 384 4.37 -20.71 19.33
C SER A 384 3.40 -21.18 20.40
N ALA A 385 3.23 -22.48 20.58
CA ALA A 385 2.43 -23.03 21.68
C ALA A 385 2.94 -24.39 22.19
N LYS A 386 2.57 -24.71 23.44
CA LYS A 386 2.70 -26.06 24.02
C LYS A 386 1.65 -26.30 25.11
N SER A 387 1.54 -27.54 25.57
CA SER A 387 0.64 -27.94 26.66
C SER A 387 1.33 -28.88 27.65
N SER A 388 0.79 -29.01 28.87
CA SER A 388 1.35 -29.94 29.87
C SER A 388 1.07 -31.42 29.55
N ILE A 389 0.19 -31.66 28.58
CA ILE A 389 -0.22 -32.97 28.03
C ILE A 389 -0.46 -32.84 26.53
N ASP A 390 -0.45 -33.95 25.80
CA ASP A 390 -0.90 -33.95 24.40
C ASP A 390 -2.41 -33.66 24.34
N ARG A 391 -2.79 -32.63 23.59
CA ARG A 391 -4.17 -32.10 23.56
C ARG A 391 -4.42 -31.25 22.32
N THR A 392 -5.66 -30.79 22.14
CA THR A 392 -6.01 -29.80 21.12
C THR A 392 -6.45 -28.47 21.73
N MET A 393 -6.28 -27.40 20.97
CA MET A 393 -6.93 -26.09 21.13
C MET A 393 -7.43 -25.62 19.76
N ILE A 394 -8.31 -24.62 19.70
CA ILE A 394 -8.69 -23.99 18.44
C ILE A 394 -7.93 -22.67 18.32
N ALA A 395 -7.36 -22.38 17.16
CA ALA A 395 -6.73 -21.08 16.86
C ALA A 395 -7.13 -20.55 15.49
N GLY A 396 -7.24 -19.23 15.36
CA GLY A 396 -7.46 -18.58 14.06
C GLY A 396 -8.15 -17.23 14.15
N LEU A 397 -8.72 -16.79 13.02
CA LEU A 397 -9.33 -15.47 12.87
C LEU A 397 -10.86 -15.51 12.94
N GLY A 398 -11.48 -14.44 13.46
CA GLY A 398 -12.93 -14.34 13.57
C GLY A 398 -13.46 -12.97 13.98
N LEU A 399 -14.78 -12.82 13.96
CA LEU A 399 -15.47 -11.64 14.50
C LEU A 399 -15.45 -11.66 16.04
N TYR A 400 -15.39 -10.47 16.65
CA TYR A 400 -15.53 -10.27 18.10
C TYR A 400 -16.91 -9.75 18.51
N HIS A 401 -17.92 -10.07 17.71
CA HIS A 401 -19.33 -9.82 18.01
C HIS A 401 -20.20 -10.85 17.30
N ASP A 402 -21.50 -10.89 17.61
CA ASP A 402 -22.49 -11.70 16.90
C ASP A 402 -22.44 -11.41 15.38
N PRO A 403 -22.35 -12.42 14.49
CA PRO A 403 -22.62 -13.85 14.72
C PRO A 403 -21.42 -14.71 15.14
N TRP A 404 -20.28 -14.13 15.51
CA TRP A 404 -19.05 -14.82 15.94
C TRP A 404 -18.45 -15.74 14.85
N THR A 405 -18.68 -15.39 13.58
CA THR A 405 -18.09 -16.09 12.42
C THR A 405 -16.58 -16.13 12.58
N ASN A 406 -15.99 -17.30 12.38
CA ASN A 406 -14.55 -17.51 12.49
C ASN A 406 -14.09 -18.68 11.61
N VAL A 407 -12.81 -18.70 11.29
CA VAL A 407 -12.12 -19.76 10.56
C VAL A 407 -11.12 -20.50 11.45
N GLY A 408 -11.40 -20.59 12.75
CA GLY A 408 -10.53 -21.29 13.69
C GLY A 408 -10.37 -22.77 13.34
N GLU A 409 -9.15 -23.29 13.52
CA GLU A 409 -8.77 -24.68 13.23
C GLU A 409 -8.24 -25.40 14.48
N ASP A 410 -8.37 -26.73 14.51
CA ASP A 410 -7.83 -27.57 15.57
C ASP A 410 -6.29 -27.64 15.50
N VAL A 411 -5.63 -27.19 16.56
CA VAL A 411 -4.18 -27.21 16.72
C VAL A 411 -3.79 -28.25 17.76
N SER A 412 -3.00 -29.24 17.35
CA SER A 412 -2.51 -30.30 18.24
C SER A 412 -1.25 -29.86 18.98
N LEU A 413 -1.35 -29.74 20.30
CA LEU A 413 -0.27 -29.36 21.20
C LEU A 413 0.39 -30.59 21.81
N THR A 414 1.71 -30.51 22.02
CA THR A 414 2.50 -31.49 22.76
C THR A 414 3.15 -30.85 23.99
N THR A 415 3.96 -31.64 24.71
CA THR A 415 4.74 -31.14 25.87
C THR A 415 5.91 -30.24 25.53
N GLU A 416 6.28 -30.15 24.25
CA GLU A 416 7.37 -29.33 23.73
C GLU A 416 6.82 -28.10 23.01
N TRP A 417 7.59 -27.00 23.01
CA TRP A 417 7.27 -25.82 22.20
C TRP A 417 7.32 -26.16 20.72
N GLN A 418 6.28 -25.74 20.00
CA GLN A 418 6.18 -25.84 18.55
C GLN A 418 5.69 -24.52 17.99
N THR A 419 6.19 -24.16 16.81
CA THR A 419 5.66 -23.03 16.02
C THR A 419 4.61 -23.58 15.06
N TYR A 420 3.50 -22.87 14.98
CA TYR A 420 2.37 -23.16 14.10
C TYR A 420 2.18 -21.97 13.16
N GLU A 421 1.81 -22.28 11.94
CA GLU A 421 1.48 -21.33 10.88
C GLU A 421 0.14 -21.76 10.28
N LEU A 422 -0.83 -20.84 10.27
CA LEU A 422 -2.14 -21.03 9.69
C LEU A 422 -2.34 -19.97 8.61
N VAL A 423 -2.52 -20.38 7.36
CA VAL A 423 -2.90 -19.49 6.26
C VAL A 423 -4.42 -19.51 6.16
N GLN A 424 -5.07 -18.39 6.48
CA GLN A 424 -6.51 -18.31 6.67
C GLN A 424 -7.11 -17.20 5.82
N THR A 425 -8.04 -17.57 4.94
CA THR A 425 -8.90 -16.59 4.26
C THR A 425 -10.10 -16.28 5.14
N THR A 426 -10.44 -15.00 5.32
CA THR A 426 -11.61 -14.53 6.08
C THR A 426 -12.92 -14.73 5.32
N THR A 427 -13.14 -15.97 4.83
CA THR A 427 -14.33 -16.44 4.14
C THR A 427 -14.84 -17.69 4.83
N LYS A 428 -16.12 -17.72 5.20
CA LYS A 428 -16.76 -18.92 5.73
C LYS A 428 -18.00 -19.25 4.93
N ASP A 429 -18.11 -20.50 4.49
CA ASP A 429 -19.23 -20.99 3.67
C ASP A 429 -19.51 -20.14 2.41
N GLY A 430 -18.45 -19.56 1.83
CA GLY A 430 -18.52 -18.72 0.62
C GLY A 430 -18.93 -17.27 0.87
N VAL A 431 -18.93 -16.80 2.12
CA VAL A 431 -19.23 -15.42 2.50
C VAL A 431 -18.05 -14.84 3.28
N GLY A 432 -17.51 -13.72 2.81
CA GLY A 432 -16.47 -12.95 3.51
C GLY A 432 -16.96 -12.39 4.84
N PHE A 433 -16.08 -12.35 5.84
CA PHE A 433 -16.31 -11.69 7.13
C PHE A 433 -15.07 -10.88 7.53
N GLY A 434 -15.24 -9.81 8.29
CA GLY A 434 -14.13 -8.96 8.70
C GLY A 434 -14.58 -7.51 8.84
N ASP A 435 -14.16 -6.88 9.92
CA ASP A 435 -14.40 -5.48 10.23
C ASP A 435 -13.42 -5.02 11.33
N ALA A 436 -13.61 -3.80 11.83
CA ALA A 436 -12.80 -3.22 12.90
C ALA A 436 -12.96 -3.93 14.26
N GLU A 437 -14.00 -4.73 14.45
CA GLU A 437 -14.30 -5.50 15.66
C GLU A 437 -14.03 -7.00 15.43
N SER A 438 -13.06 -7.33 14.58
CA SER A 438 -12.56 -8.69 14.38
C SER A 438 -11.44 -9.04 15.37
N ARG A 439 -10.94 -10.28 15.35
CA ARG A 439 -9.94 -10.79 16.31
C ARG A 439 -9.12 -11.97 15.81
N ILE A 440 -7.94 -12.13 16.43
CA ILE A 440 -7.28 -13.42 16.62
C ILE A 440 -7.88 -14.11 17.85
N LEU A 441 -8.07 -15.43 17.78
CA LEU A 441 -8.61 -16.24 18.90
C LEU A 441 -7.79 -17.50 19.15
N PHE A 442 -7.67 -17.84 20.42
CA PHE A 442 -7.14 -19.10 20.93
C PHE A 442 -8.12 -19.67 21.97
N ASP A 443 -8.91 -20.67 21.59
CA ASP A 443 -9.88 -21.34 22.46
C ASP A 443 -9.25 -22.61 23.05
N MET A 444 -8.96 -22.56 24.35
CA MET A 444 -8.18 -23.56 25.09
C MET A 444 -9.02 -24.39 26.06
N GLY A 445 -10.33 -24.15 26.15
CA GLY A 445 -11.24 -24.84 27.05
C GLY A 445 -11.50 -26.31 26.71
N GLY A 446 -12.49 -26.90 27.37
CA GLY A 446 -13.00 -28.24 27.13
C GLY A 446 -12.56 -29.28 28.16
N SER A 447 -12.91 -30.55 27.92
CA SER A 447 -12.75 -31.64 28.90
C SER A 447 -11.33 -32.20 29.02
N GLN A 448 -10.42 -31.84 28.12
CA GLN A 448 -9.06 -32.38 28.07
C GLN A 448 -8.19 -31.89 29.24
N GLY A 449 -8.37 -30.63 29.66
CA GLY A 449 -7.58 -30.01 30.73
C GLY A 449 -6.10 -29.81 30.38
N GLY A 450 -5.25 -29.69 31.39
CA GLY A 450 -3.83 -29.38 31.22
C GLY A 450 -3.55 -27.89 31.10
N GLN A 451 -2.32 -27.49 31.39
CA GLN A 451 -1.87 -26.10 31.24
C GLN A 451 -1.51 -25.83 29.77
N VAL A 452 -1.77 -24.62 29.29
CA VAL A 452 -1.43 -24.19 27.92
C VAL A 452 -0.56 -22.94 27.98
N TRP A 453 0.42 -22.89 27.09
CA TRP A 453 1.34 -21.77 26.89
C TRP A 453 1.31 -21.32 25.44
N ILE A 454 1.32 -20.00 25.23
CA ILE A 454 1.30 -19.35 23.91
C ILE A 454 2.33 -18.22 23.93
N ASP A 455 3.07 -18.05 22.84
CA ASP A 455 4.07 -17.01 22.67
C ASP A 455 4.29 -16.67 21.19
N ASN A 456 4.98 -15.56 20.90
CA ASN A 456 5.38 -15.12 19.56
C ASN A 456 4.20 -15.11 18.56
N VAL A 457 3.08 -14.50 18.95
CA VAL A 457 1.87 -14.41 18.10
C VAL A 457 2.01 -13.29 17.08
N SER A 458 1.67 -13.58 15.83
CA SER A 458 1.74 -12.69 14.68
C SER A 458 0.54 -12.96 13.75
N VAL A 459 -0.03 -11.90 13.19
CA VAL A 459 -1.04 -11.96 12.12
C VAL A 459 -0.68 -10.90 11.08
N LYS A 460 -0.51 -11.31 9.83
CA LYS A 460 -0.10 -10.45 8.73
C LYS A 460 -0.94 -10.69 7.48
#